data_AF-B0XEH8-F1
#
_entry.id   AF-B0XEH8-F1
#
_cell.length_a   1.000
_cell.length_b   1.000
_cell.length_c   1.000
_cell.angle_alpha   90.00
_cell.angle_beta   90.00
_cell.angle_gamma   90.00
#
_symmetry.space_group_name_H-M   'P 1'
#
loop_
_entity.id
_entity.type
_entity.pdbx_description
1 polymer ?
#
loop_
_entity_poly.entity_id
_entity_poly.type
_entity_poly.pdbx_seq_one_letter_code
_entity_poly.pdbx_strand_id
1 'polypeptide(L)'
;MTAFRPSDGRLAIANIESPSHRREIPSRWLRWNYRSNRRGTHTKLLFGMYHDTAKTGCDHRIGPILHIMTPSFEADTVQVSWSNCSRRDITHFLDLGLGKCLEDPPNQQEYIYPELPPGAMYNADLQCRQQFNSTDEEVTVCSKLDEICVQLWCLVDEVCMTNMRPAAPGTHCGKHKWCQNQQCVDVEDLPAPVDGGWGGWSAWSECSRSCGAGVARQTRECDHPSPAHGGLFCTGERARYKTCNTQPCPPEMASFRAQQCSEHDNQTIKGQTYTWLPYFDKIKLYPKSAKSDKVEV
;
A
#
# COMPACT_ATOMS: atom_id res chain seq x y z
N MET A 1 -11.19 -19.69 1.67
CA MET A 1 -11.62 -20.80 0.81
C MET A 1 -13.02 -21.22 1.22
N THR A 2 -13.97 -21.07 0.29
CA THR A 2 -15.40 -21.31 0.47
C THR A 2 -15.79 -22.44 -0.48
N ALA A 3 -16.64 -23.37 -0.06
CA ALA A 3 -17.07 -24.49 -0.89
C ALA A 3 -18.54 -24.29 -1.31
N PHE A 4 -18.87 -24.67 -2.53
CA PHE A 4 -20.23 -24.57 -3.06
C PHE A 4 -20.63 -25.87 -3.76
N ARG A 5 -21.93 -26.18 -3.75
CA ARG A 5 -22.52 -27.29 -4.49
C ARG A 5 -23.45 -26.74 -5.60
N PRO A 6 -23.29 -27.17 -6.86
CA PRO A 6 -24.32 -27.06 -7.88
C PRO A 6 -25.55 -27.84 -7.45
N SER A 7 -26.70 -27.47 -8.01
CA SER A 7 -27.96 -28.21 -7.96
C SER A 7 -27.81 -29.71 -8.26
N ASP A 8 -26.75 -30.07 -9.01
CA ASP A 8 -26.42 -31.42 -9.47
C ASP A 8 -25.38 -32.15 -8.58
N GLY A 9 -25.06 -31.62 -7.39
CA GLY A 9 -24.40 -32.37 -6.31
C GLY A 9 -22.85 -32.39 -6.26
N ARG A 10 -22.11 -31.67 -7.13
CA ARG A 10 -20.63 -31.70 -7.17
C ARG A 10 -19.94 -30.53 -6.43
N LEU A 11 -19.22 -30.76 -5.33
CA LEU A 11 -18.49 -29.66 -4.64
C LEU A 11 -17.43 -28.96 -5.51
N ALA A 12 -17.39 -27.62 -5.48
CA ALA A 12 -16.31 -26.80 -6.02
C ALA A 12 -15.89 -25.72 -4.98
N ILE A 13 -14.67 -25.18 -5.10
CA ILE A 13 -14.07 -24.24 -4.13
C ILE A 13 -13.79 -22.90 -4.81
N ALA A 14 -14.24 -21.78 -4.20
CA ALA A 14 -13.95 -20.42 -4.65
C ALA A 14 -13.39 -19.57 -3.51
N ASN A 15 -12.56 -18.59 -3.87
CA ASN A 15 -12.06 -17.56 -2.95
C ASN A 15 -12.93 -16.31 -3.11
N ILE A 16 -13.52 -15.84 -2.01
CA ILE A 16 -14.31 -14.61 -1.95
C ILE A 16 -13.54 -13.62 -1.06
N GLU A 17 -13.21 -12.45 -1.61
CA GLU A 17 -12.63 -11.32 -0.87
C GLU A 17 -13.74 -10.38 -0.37
N SER A 18 -13.58 -9.84 0.85
CA SER A 18 -14.57 -8.98 1.53
C SER A 18 -14.46 -7.50 1.12
N PRO A 19 -15.57 -6.73 1.11
CA PRO A 19 -15.56 -5.32 0.73
C PRO A 19 -15.09 -4.44 1.90
N SER A 20 -13.96 -3.76 1.76
CA SER A 20 -13.45 -2.80 2.75
C SER A 20 -13.70 -1.35 2.30
N HIS A 21 -14.43 -0.63 3.16
CA HIS A 21 -14.78 0.79 3.03
C HIS A 21 -13.55 1.72 3.11
N ARG A 22 -13.57 2.78 2.28
CA ARG A 22 -12.61 3.90 2.15
C ARG A 22 -12.22 4.53 3.48
N ARG A 23 -10.91 4.80 3.70
CA ARG A 23 -10.35 5.91 4.50
C ARG A 23 -8.93 6.27 4.02
N GLU A 24 -8.60 7.56 4.06
CA GLU A 24 -7.38 8.19 3.54
C GLU A 24 -6.23 8.23 4.56
N ILE A 25 -4.97 8.16 4.08
CA ILE A 25 -3.74 8.41 4.85
C ILE A 25 -2.71 9.14 3.94
N PRO A 26 -1.83 10.02 4.44
CA PRO A 26 -0.80 10.70 3.63
C PRO A 26 0.46 9.86 3.35
N SER A 27 1.22 10.33 2.36
CA SER A 27 2.32 9.65 1.65
C SER A 27 3.70 9.87 2.26
N ARG A 28 4.25 8.89 2.99
CA ARG A 28 5.71 8.64 3.08
C ARG A 28 5.95 7.46 4.00
N TRP A 29 6.39 6.32 3.46
CA TRP A 29 7.28 5.31 4.05
C TRP A 29 7.53 4.28 2.94
N LEU A 30 8.60 3.48 3.06
CA LEU A 30 9.00 2.30 2.28
C LEU A 30 10.14 2.48 1.27
N ARG A 31 11.30 1.90 1.63
CA ARG A 31 12.46 1.62 0.77
C ARG A 31 12.40 0.15 0.34
N TRP A 32 12.76 -0.14 -0.90
CA TRP A 32 12.47 -1.39 -1.59
C TRP A 32 13.54 -2.48 -1.41
N ASN A 33 13.10 -3.73 -1.26
CA ASN A 33 13.89 -4.94 -1.53
C ASN A 33 13.04 -5.90 -2.37
N TYR A 34 13.49 -6.21 -3.60
CA TYR A 34 12.79 -7.08 -4.55
C TYR A 34 13.31 -8.51 -4.44
N ARG A 35 12.41 -9.48 -4.23
CA ARG A 35 12.71 -10.91 -4.39
C ARG A 35 11.64 -11.54 -5.28
N SER A 36 11.98 -11.79 -6.54
CA SER A 36 11.13 -12.47 -7.52
C SER A 36 10.90 -13.92 -7.10
N ASN A 37 9.64 -14.34 -6.98
CA ASN A 37 9.29 -15.76 -6.93
C ASN A 37 8.39 -16.09 -8.14
N ARG A 38 8.92 -16.91 -9.05
CA ARG A 38 8.23 -17.36 -10.26
C ARG A 38 7.18 -18.41 -9.91
N ARG A 39 5.99 -17.98 -9.53
CA ARG A 39 4.76 -18.80 -9.59
C ARG A 39 3.57 -17.83 -9.60
N GLY A 40 2.78 -17.86 -10.68
CA GLY A 40 1.76 -16.88 -11.08
C GLY A 40 0.67 -16.59 -10.04
N THR A 41 1.03 -15.86 -9.00
CA THR A 41 0.17 -15.30 -7.97
C THR A 41 0.53 -13.84 -7.84
N HIS A 42 -0.49 -12.98 -7.73
CA HIS A 42 -0.37 -11.53 -7.59
C HIS A 42 0.82 -11.17 -6.71
N THR A 43 1.77 -10.42 -7.25
CA THR A 43 3.04 -10.09 -6.59
C THR A 43 2.75 -9.20 -5.39
N LYS A 44 2.59 -9.81 -4.23
CA LYS A 44 2.40 -9.12 -2.96
C LYS A 44 3.77 -8.63 -2.48
N LEU A 45 3.90 -7.32 -2.34
CA LEU A 45 5.15 -6.69 -1.90
C LEU A 45 5.29 -6.77 -0.38
N LEU A 46 6.47 -6.41 0.16
CA LEU A 46 6.91 -6.69 1.54
C LEU A 46 5.89 -6.28 2.62
N PHE A 47 5.10 -5.24 2.36
CA PHE A 47 4.06 -4.72 3.28
C PHE A 47 2.63 -5.09 2.89
N GLY A 48 2.49 -6.18 2.15
CA GLY A 48 1.21 -6.72 1.77
C GLY A 48 0.44 -5.94 0.71
N MET A 49 1.06 -4.93 0.10
CA MET A 49 0.49 -4.15 -0.99
C MET A 49 0.58 -4.89 -2.32
N TYR A 50 -0.44 -4.73 -3.15
CA TYR A 50 -0.49 -5.26 -4.51
C TYR A 50 -0.18 -4.18 -5.53
N HIS A 51 0.09 -4.61 -6.77
CA HIS A 51 0.22 -3.67 -7.87
C HIS A 51 -1.13 -2.99 -8.18
N ASP A 52 -1.07 -1.69 -8.48
CA ASP A 52 -2.20 -0.93 -8.99
C ASP A 52 -2.49 -1.36 -10.44
N THR A 53 -3.57 -2.13 -10.63
CA THR A 53 -3.97 -2.66 -11.93
C THR A 53 -5.49 -2.63 -12.07
N ALA A 54 -5.98 -2.67 -13.31
CA ALA A 54 -7.41 -2.84 -13.57
C ALA A 54 -8.00 -4.10 -12.88
N LYS A 55 -7.18 -5.16 -12.71
CA LYS A 55 -7.59 -6.39 -12.01
C LYS A 55 -7.81 -6.19 -10.51
N THR A 56 -7.04 -5.30 -9.89
CA THR A 56 -7.19 -4.96 -8.46
C THR A 56 -8.22 -3.85 -8.24
N GLY A 57 -8.83 -3.32 -9.31
CA GLY A 57 -9.77 -2.20 -9.25
C GLY A 57 -9.09 -0.87 -8.94
N CYS A 58 -7.79 -0.77 -9.22
CA CYS A 58 -6.94 0.35 -8.84
C CYS A 58 -6.29 0.93 -10.10
N ASP A 59 -6.56 2.20 -10.36
CA ASP A 59 -5.96 2.89 -11.50
C ASP A 59 -4.46 3.08 -11.29
N HIS A 60 -3.68 2.95 -12.36
CA HIS A 60 -2.23 3.15 -12.34
C HIS A 60 -1.84 4.63 -12.22
N ARG A 61 -2.76 5.56 -12.51
CA ARG A 61 -2.55 7.01 -12.49
C ARG A 61 -3.84 7.77 -12.20
N ILE A 62 -3.72 9.00 -11.69
CA ILE A 62 -4.80 9.99 -11.62
C ILE A 62 -4.28 11.28 -12.25
N GLY A 63 -4.85 11.66 -13.41
CA GLY A 63 -4.34 12.80 -14.18
C GLY A 63 -2.86 12.58 -14.58
N PRO A 64 -1.93 13.50 -14.25
CA PRO A 64 -0.50 13.36 -14.53
C PRO A 64 0.28 12.58 -13.45
N ILE A 65 -0.37 12.17 -12.35
CA ILE A 65 0.31 11.55 -11.21
C ILE A 65 0.29 10.03 -11.36
N LEU A 66 1.47 9.41 -11.47
CA LEU A 66 1.61 7.96 -11.50
C LEU A 66 1.58 7.39 -10.09
N HIS A 67 0.89 6.28 -9.89
CA HIS A 67 0.91 5.60 -8.60
C HIS A 67 2.15 4.74 -8.41
N ILE A 68 2.80 4.85 -7.25
CA ILE A 68 4.06 4.16 -6.92
C ILE A 68 3.95 2.64 -7.08
N MET A 69 2.77 2.07 -6.84
CA MET A 69 2.54 0.63 -6.89
C MET A 69 2.12 0.13 -8.28
N THR A 70 2.17 0.96 -9.31
CA THR A 70 2.01 0.49 -10.69
C THR A 70 3.08 -0.56 -11.06
N PRO A 71 2.80 -1.54 -11.94
CA PRO A 71 3.80 -2.54 -12.34
C PRO A 71 5.02 -2.00 -13.08
N SER A 72 4.90 -0.82 -13.71
CA SER A 72 5.93 -0.24 -14.59
C SER A 72 5.98 1.27 -14.45
N PHE A 73 7.20 1.82 -14.32
CA PHE A 73 7.42 3.27 -14.40
C PHE A 73 7.51 3.72 -15.85
N GLU A 74 6.78 4.77 -16.20
CA GLU A 74 6.76 5.38 -17.52
C GLU A 74 7.85 6.47 -17.62
N ALA A 75 8.36 6.73 -18.83
CA ALA A 75 9.50 7.65 -19.02
C ALA A 75 9.17 9.12 -18.71
N ASP A 76 7.90 9.50 -18.81
CA ASP A 76 7.33 10.83 -18.54
C ASP A 76 6.86 10.99 -17.08
N THR A 77 7.22 10.05 -16.19
CA THR A 77 6.78 10.09 -14.80
C THR A 77 7.51 11.19 -14.03
N VAL A 78 6.88 12.35 -13.90
CA VAL A 78 7.44 13.45 -13.09
C VAL A 78 6.83 13.55 -11.70
N GLN A 79 5.57 13.13 -11.54
CA GLN A 79 4.86 13.15 -10.26
C GLN A 79 4.42 11.75 -9.85
N VAL A 80 4.69 11.40 -8.60
CA VAL A 80 4.30 10.11 -8.03
C VAL A 80 3.54 10.26 -6.73
N SER A 81 2.55 9.40 -6.50
CA SER A 81 1.83 9.30 -5.23
C SER A 81 1.47 7.86 -4.90
N TRP A 82 1.05 7.60 -3.66
CA TRP A 82 0.43 6.33 -3.32
C TRP A 82 -1.05 6.35 -3.73
N SER A 83 -1.54 5.26 -4.33
CA SER A 83 -2.96 5.10 -4.65
C SER A 83 -3.80 4.90 -3.39
N ASN A 84 -5.13 5.08 -3.51
CA ASN A 84 -6.04 4.72 -2.41
C ASN A 84 -6.01 3.22 -2.09
N CYS A 85 -5.71 2.37 -3.07
CA CYS A 85 -5.54 0.94 -2.85
C CYS A 85 -4.27 0.62 -2.06
N SER A 86 -3.15 1.21 -2.45
CA SER A 86 -1.88 1.08 -1.71
C SER A 86 -2.05 1.46 -0.25
N ARG A 87 -2.76 2.57 -0.01
CA ARG A 87 -3.08 3.07 1.34
C ARG A 87 -3.99 2.13 2.12
N ARG A 88 -5.00 1.56 1.48
CA ARG A 88 -5.87 0.55 2.10
C ARG A 88 -5.07 -0.70 2.47
N ASP A 89 -4.23 -1.18 1.56
CA ASP A 89 -3.50 -2.44 1.74
C ASP A 89 -2.47 -2.33 2.87
N ILE A 90 -1.70 -1.24 2.93
CA ILE A 90 -0.75 -1.00 4.04
C ILE A 90 -1.48 -0.84 5.37
N THR A 91 -2.62 -0.14 5.39
CA THR A 91 -3.42 0.03 6.60
C THR A 91 -3.91 -1.30 7.13
N HIS A 92 -4.47 -2.13 6.24
CA HIS A 92 -4.92 -3.46 6.59
C HIS A 92 -3.77 -4.36 7.08
N PHE A 93 -2.59 -4.27 6.46
CA PHE A 93 -1.40 -4.98 6.91
C PHE A 93 -0.99 -4.61 8.34
N LEU A 94 -0.98 -3.31 8.66
CA LEU A 94 -0.63 -2.80 9.98
C LEU A 94 -1.73 -3.13 11.02
N ASP A 95 -3.02 -2.98 10.67
CA ASP A 95 -4.16 -3.28 11.55
C ASP A 95 -4.23 -4.76 11.94
N LEU A 96 -3.72 -5.66 11.09
CA LEU A 96 -3.59 -7.09 11.39
C LEU A 96 -2.40 -7.41 12.31
N GLY A 97 -1.60 -6.42 12.71
CA GLY A 97 -0.41 -6.61 13.53
C GLY A 97 0.72 -7.32 12.80
N LEU A 98 0.74 -7.30 11.46
CA LEU A 98 1.80 -7.90 10.66
C LEU A 98 3.06 -7.01 10.58
N GLY A 99 2.97 -5.76 11.01
CA GLY A 99 4.07 -4.78 11.04
C GLY A 99 4.75 -4.60 12.39
N LYS A 100 4.60 -5.51 13.35
CA LYS A 100 5.11 -5.35 14.73
C LYS A 100 6.60 -5.05 14.84
N CYS A 101 7.41 -5.56 13.92
CA CYS A 101 8.86 -5.30 13.85
C CYS A 101 9.23 -3.89 13.39
N LEU A 102 8.25 -3.01 13.17
CA LEU A 102 8.43 -1.60 12.81
C LEU A 102 8.03 -0.67 13.96
N GLU A 103 7.54 -1.24 15.08
CA GLU A 103 7.09 -0.48 16.24
C GLU A 103 8.26 -0.09 17.14
N ASP A 104 9.38 -0.80 17.07
CA ASP A 104 10.60 -0.48 17.80
C ASP A 104 11.37 0.68 17.13
N PRO A 105 11.88 1.64 17.92
CA PRO A 105 12.74 2.69 17.40
C PRO A 105 14.04 2.07 16.84
N PRO A 106 14.59 2.61 15.73
CA PRO A 106 15.83 2.10 15.17
C PRO A 106 16.96 2.20 16.19
N ASN A 107 17.78 1.15 16.29
CA ASN A 107 18.98 1.16 17.10
C ASN A 107 20.00 2.15 16.49
N GLN A 108 20.85 2.75 17.32
CA GLN A 108 21.76 3.90 17.09
C GLN A 108 22.65 3.99 15.82
N GLN A 109 22.50 3.14 14.80
CA GLN A 109 22.99 3.48 13.45
C GLN A 109 22.09 4.57 12.85
N GLU A 110 22.34 5.77 13.35
CA GLU A 110 21.77 7.03 12.93
C GLU A 110 22.26 7.31 11.52
N TYR A 111 21.56 6.78 10.53
CA TYR A 111 21.71 7.29 9.18
C TYR A 111 21.23 8.74 9.21
N ILE A 112 22.19 9.67 9.31
CA ILE A 112 21.91 11.09 9.31
C ILE A 112 21.34 11.41 7.93
N TYR A 113 20.03 11.64 7.89
CA TYR A 113 19.39 12.10 6.67
C TYR A 113 19.97 13.47 6.32
N PRO A 114 20.35 13.71 5.06
CA PRO A 114 20.80 15.01 4.65
C PRO A 114 19.66 16.02 4.84
N GLU A 115 19.95 17.11 5.55
CA GLU A 115 19.00 18.21 5.77
C GLU A 115 18.68 18.96 4.46
N LEU A 116 19.61 18.88 3.50
CA LEU A 116 19.49 19.52 2.20
C LEU A 116 18.78 18.60 1.20
N PRO A 117 17.93 19.17 0.32
CA PRO A 117 17.32 18.40 -0.75
C PRO A 117 18.38 17.92 -1.77
N PRO A 118 18.11 16.85 -2.53
CA PRO A 118 19.12 16.23 -3.39
C PRO A 118 19.76 17.19 -4.39
N GLY A 119 19.00 18.09 -5.00
CA GLY A 119 19.53 19.06 -5.97
C GLY A 119 20.44 20.14 -5.36
N ALA A 120 20.37 20.35 -4.04
CA ALA A 120 21.32 21.21 -3.34
C ALA A 120 22.66 20.50 -3.07
N MET A 121 22.65 19.16 -2.97
CA MET A 121 23.86 18.33 -2.86
C MET A 121 24.46 17.96 -4.23
N TYR A 122 23.60 17.79 -5.23
CA TYR A 122 23.96 17.38 -6.58
C TYR A 122 23.50 18.46 -7.56
N ASN A 123 24.40 19.34 -7.99
CA ASN A 123 24.07 20.39 -8.96
C ASN A 123 23.67 19.80 -10.33
N ALA A 124 23.18 20.65 -11.23
CA ALA A 124 22.60 20.21 -12.50
C ALA A 124 23.63 19.47 -13.40
N ASP A 125 24.87 19.93 -13.45
CA ASP A 125 25.93 19.26 -14.22
C ASP A 125 26.29 17.89 -13.64
N LEU A 126 26.35 17.77 -12.30
CA LEU A 126 26.61 16.48 -11.65
C LEU A 126 25.45 15.51 -11.90
N GLN A 127 24.21 15.99 -11.95
CA GLN A 127 23.07 15.17 -12.34
C GLN A 127 23.19 14.69 -13.79
N CYS A 128 23.67 15.54 -14.72
CA CYS A 128 23.96 15.12 -16.09
C CYS A 128 24.99 13.99 -16.14
N ARG A 129 26.11 14.15 -15.46
CA ARG A 129 27.14 13.10 -15.33
C ARG A 129 26.59 11.78 -14.79
N GLN A 130 25.73 11.84 -13.77
CA GLN A 130 25.08 10.66 -13.19
C GLN A 130 24.07 10.00 -14.13
N GLN A 131 23.27 10.79 -14.86
CA GLN A 131 22.28 10.26 -15.81
C GLN A 131 22.90 9.49 -16.96
N PHE A 132 24.06 9.94 -17.43
CA PHE A 132 24.77 9.34 -18.56
C PHE A 132 25.96 8.46 -18.12
N ASN A 133 26.09 8.20 -16.81
CA ASN A 133 27.16 7.40 -16.22
C ASN A 133 28.56 7.80 -16.72
N SER A 134 28.80 9.11 -16.76
CA SER A 134 30.06 9.70 -17.21
C SER A 134 30.78 10.40 -16.08
N THR A 135 32.11 10.36 -16.09
CA THR A 135 32.99 11.15 -15.21
C THR A 135 33.56 12.38 -15.93
N ASP A 136 33.22 12.56 -17.20
CA ASP A 136 33.70 13.66 -18.02
C ASP A 136 33.11 15.00 -17.55
N GLU A 137 33.97 15.98 -17.33
CA GLU A 137 33.58 17.33 -16.92
C GLU A 137 32.91 18.12 -18.04
N GLU A 138 33.09 17.71 -19.31
CA GLU A 138 32.40 18.30 -20.46
C GLU A 138 30.89 18.00 -20.44
N VAL A 139 30.48 16.94 -19.74
CA VAL A 139 29.06 16.60 -19.55
C VAL A 139 28.42 17.57 -18.57
N THR A 140 27.73 18.56 -19.14
CA THR A 140 27.15 19.73 -18.46
C THR A 140 25.74 20.03 -18.95
N VAL A 141 25.04 20.95 -18.29
CA VAL A 141 23.72 21.40 -18.75
C VAL A 141 23.81 22.22 -20.04
N CYS A 142 22.94 21.92 -21.00
CA CYS A 142 22.86 22.64 -22.29
C CYS A 142 21.57 23.46 -22.49
N SER A 143 20.67 23.52 -21.50
CA SER A 143 19.45 24.35 -21.52
C SER A 143 19.57 25.59 -20.62
N LYS A 144 18.56 26.48 -20.65
CA LYS A 144 18.51 27.59 -19.69
C LYS A 144 18.27 27.06 -18.28
N LEU A 145 18.81 27.77 -17.28
CA LEU A 145 18.74 27.37 -15.88
C LEU A 145 17.31 27.35 -15.32
N ASP A 146 16.40 28.18 -15.82
CA ASP A 146 15.00 28.20 -15.40
C ASP A 146 14.17 27.04 -16.00
N GLU A 147 14.64 26.48 -17.12
CA GLU A 147 14.00 25.36 -17.82
C GLU A 147 14.36 23.99 -17.21
N ILE A 148 15.49 23.89 -16.48
CA ILE A 148 15.97 22.61 -15.91
C ILE A 148 15.00 21.99 -14.91
N CYS A 149 14.13 22.80 -14.29
CA CYS A 149 13.16 22.32 -13.31
C CYS A 149 12.03 21.52 -13.97
N VAL A 150 11.76 21.75 -15.25
CA VAL A 150 10.79 20.95 -16.03
C VAL A 150 11.49 19.76 -16.66
N GLN A 151 12.66 20.00 -17.26
CA GLN A 151 13.41 18.96 -17.96
C GLN A 151 14.90 19.28 -17.99
N LEU A 152 15.72 18.32 -17.54
CA LEU A 152 17.17 18.42 -17.57
C LEU A 152 17.70 18.00 -18.94
N TRP A 153 18.42 18.91 -19.58
CA TRP A 153 19.11 18.69 -20.84
C TRP A 153 20.62 18.76 -20.62
N CYS A 154 21.32 17.75 -21.11
CA CYS A 154 22.73 17.52 -20.87
C CYS A 154 23.50 17.44 -22.19
N LEU A 155 24.62 18.14 -22.28
CA LEU A 155 25.56 18.02 -23.38
C LEU A 155 26.34 16.72 -23.21
N VAL A 156 26.23 15.81 -24.18
CA VAL A 156 26.96 14.54 -24.20
C VAL A 156 27.46 14.34 -25.63
N ASP A 157 28.78 14.20 -25.81
CA ASP A 157 29.40 14.04 -27.14
C ASP A 157 28.94 15.12 -28.14
N GLU A 158 28.94 16.40 -27.73
CA GLU A 158 28.48 17.55 -28.53
C GLU A 158 26.98 17.56 -28.90
N VAL A 159 26.19 16.65 -28.34
CA VAL A 159 24.74 16.56 -28.56
C VAL A 159 24.00 16.85 -27.25
N CYS A 160 23.04 17.78 -27.31
CA CYS A 160 22.18 18.08 -26.18
C CYS A 160 21.08 17.00 -26.07
N MET A 161 21.21 16.12 -25.08
CA MET A 161 20.35 14.96 -24.84
C MET A 161 19.57 15.07 -23.54
N THR A 162 18.49 14.31 -23.39
CA THR A 162 17.63 14.34 -22.19
C THR A 162 16.99 12.97 -21.96
N ASN A 163 16.79 12.63 -20.68
CA ASN A 163 16.02 11.45 -20.27
C ASN A 163 14.57 11.78 -19.89
N MET A 164 14.05 12.94 -20.31
CA MET A 164 12.69 13.43 -19.98
C MET A 164 12.42 13.59 -18.47
N ARG A 165 13.47 13.81 -17.68
CA ARG A 165 13.39 14.00 -16.22
C ARG A 165 13.77 15.43 -15.84
N PRO A 166 13.08 16.05 -14.87
CA PRO A 166 13.51 17.34 -14.33
C PRO A 166 14.80 17.20 -13.53
N ALA A 167 15.46 18.34 -13.30
CA ALA A 167 16.48 18.43 -12.26
C ALA A 167 15.89 18.09 -10.88
N ALA A 168 16.70 17.49 -10.02
CA ALA A 168 16.29 17.08 -8.68
C ALA A 168 15.79 18.28 -7.85
N PRO A 169 14.83 18.08 -6.92
CA PRO A 169 14.38 19.14 -6.03
C PRO A 169 15.56 19.78 -5.29
N GLY A 170 15.59 21.11 -5.23
CA GLY A 170 16.68 21.90 -4.66
C GLY A 170 17.80 22.29 -5.62
N THR A 171 17.75 21.86 -6.89
CA THR A 171 18.76 22.27 -7.90
C THR A 171 18.64 23.75 -8.18
N HIS A 172 19.75 24.48 -8.13
CA HIS A 172 19.76 25.92 -8.37
C HIS A 172 19.38 26.24 -9.83
N CYS A 173 18.35 27.06 -10.02
CA CYS A 173 17.77 27.39 -11.33
C CYS A 173 17.81 28.90 -11.64
N GLY A 174 18.30 29.71 -10.70
CA GLY A 174 18.41 31.16 -10.83
C GLY A 174 18.88 31.77 -9.52
N LYS A 175 19.19 33.07 -9.50
CA LYS A 175 19.73 33.72 -8.29
C LYS A 175 18.77 33.62 -7.10
N HIS A 176 19.17 32.93 -6.04
CA HIS A 176 18.33 32.60 -4.87
C HIS A 176 17.06 31.80 -5.21
N LYS A 177 17.13 30.99 -6.28
CA LYS A 177 16.03 30.13 -6.73
C LYS A 177 16.47 28.69 -6.91
N TRP A 178 15.56 27.78 -6.63
CA TRP A 178 15.78 26.34 -6.81
C TRP A 178 14.57 25.64 -7.44
N CYS A 179 14.80 24.43 -7.94
CA CYS A 179 13.75 23.61 -8.49
C CYS A 179 12.90 22.98 -7.39
N GLN A 180 11.60 23.22 -7.41
CA GLN A 180 10.63 22.58 -6.54
C GLN A 180 9.33 22.35 -7.30
N ASN A 181 8.79 21.13 -7.24
CA ASN A 181 7.53 20.76 -7.92
C ASN A 181 7.50 21.14 -9.42
N GLN A 182 8.61 20.97 -10.14
CA GLN A 182 8.82 21.34 -11.55
C GLN A 182 8.84 22.84 -11.85
N GLN A 183 9.01 23.68 -10.84
CA GLN A 183 9.07 25.13 -10.99
C GLN A 183 10.36 25.69 -10.41
N CYS A 184 10.87 26.76 -11.01
CA CYS A 184 11.96 27.54 -10.46
C CYS A 184 11.42 28.57 -9.47
N VAL A 185 11.48 28.24 -8.17
CA VAL A 185 10.88 29.04 -7.09
C VAL A 185 11.97 29.69 -6.24
N ASP A 186 11.63 30.79 -5.56
CA ASP A 186 12.52 31.39 -4.57
C ASP A 186 12.81 30.41 -3.43
N VAL A 187 14.04 30.42 -2.94
CA VAL A 187 14.45 29.57 -1.81
C VAL A 187 13.81 30.12 -0.53
N GLU A 188 12.81 29.43 0.00
CA GLU A 188 12.17 29.71 1.28
C GLU A 188 12.62 28.71 2.35
N ASP A 189 12.67 29.16 3.61
CA ASP A 189 12.90 28.26 4.75
C ASP A 189 11.76 27.25 4.86
N LEU A 190 12.08 25.96 4.87
CA LEU A 190 11.08 24.91 5.04
C LEU A 190 10.41 25.08 6.42
N PRO A 191 9.07 25.13 6.50
CA PRO A 191 8.37 25.14 7.79
C PRO A 191 8.76 23.90 8.61
N ALA A 192 8.87 24.08 9.93
CA ALA A 192 9.28 23.01 10.83
C ALA A 192 8.37 21.78 10.68
N PRO A 193 8.92 20.55 10.72
CA PRO A 193 8.13 19.34 10.73
C PRO A 193 7.10 19.35 11.86
N VAL A 194 5.87 18.93 11.55
CA VAL A 194 4.80 18.75 12.54
C VAL A 194 4.53 17.27 12.66
N ASP A 195 4.94 16.68 13.78
CA ASP A 195 4.69 15.28 14.07
C ASP A 195 3.20 15.04 14.37
N GLY A 196 2.68 13.94 13.85
CA GLY A 196 1.29 13.56 14.00
C GLY A 196 0.97 13.07 15.40
N GLY A 197 -0.20 13.49 15.92
CA GLY A 197 -0.74 13.04 17.19
C GLY A 197 -2.05 12.29 17.02
N TRP A 198 -2.24 11.24 17.84
CA TRP A 198 -3.46 10.44 17.82
C TRP A 198 -4.65 11.26 18.34
N GLY A 199 -5.71 11.30 17.55
CA GLY A 199 -7.01 11.76 18.00
C GLY A 199 -7.64 10.82 19.03
N GLY A 200 -8.80 11.25 19.53
CA GLY A 200 -9.62 10.45 20.43
C GLY A 200 -10.06 9.13 19.78
N TRP A 201 -10.26 8.10 20.60
CA TRP A 201 -10.90 6.88 20.13
C TRP A 201 -12.36 7.14 19.73
N SER A 202 -12.77 6.58 18.60
CA SER A 202 -14.18 6.51 18.23
C SER A 202 -14.96 5.73 19.29
N ALA A 203 -16.28 5.88 19.28
CA ALA A 203 -17.14 4.91 19.96
C ALA A 203 -16.88 3.50 19.40
N TRP A 204 -17.12 2.49 20.24
CA TRP A 204 -17.16 1.11 19.78
C TRP A 204 -18.26 0.95 18.73
N SER A 205 -17.93 0.25 17.64
CA SER A 205 -18.94 -0.21 16.68
C SER A 205 -19.95 -1.11 17.38
N GLU A 206 -21.10 -1.28 16.72
CA GLU A 206 -22.00 -2.37 17.09
C GLU A 206 -21.26 -3.72 17.03
N CYS A 207 -21.68 -4.65 17.87
CA CYS A 207 -21.11 -5.98 17.89
C CYS A 207 -21.46 -6.69 16.58
N SER A 208 -20.48 -7.31 15.93
CA SER A 208 -20.71 -8.02 14.66
C SER A 208 -21.72 -9.16 14.73
N ARG A 209 -22.06 -9.62 15.94
CA ARG A 209 -23.02 -10.71 16.18
C ARG A 209 -23.84 -10.44 17.43
N SER A 210 -25.10 -10.87 17.44
CA SER A 210 -25.99 -10.82 18.61
C SER A 210 -25.83 -12.02 19.55
N CYS A 211 -25.13 -13.08 19.15
CA CYS A 211 -24.84 -14.27 19.93
C CYS A 211 -23.61 -15.01 19.40
N GLY A 212 -23.07 -15.94 20.19
CA GLY A 212 -22.03 -16.88 19.83
C GLY A 212 -20.64 -16.26 19.68
N ALA A 213 -20.38 -15.15 20.39
CA ALA A 213 -19.19 -14.32 20.34
C ALA A 213 -18.99 -13.57 19.01
N GLY A 214 -19.33 -12.27 19.03
CA GLY A 214 -19.00 -11.29 18.01
C GLY A 214 -17.79 -10.43 18.39
N VAL A 215 -17.45 -9.49 17.52
CA VAL A 215 -16.34 -8.55 17.70
C VAL A 215 -16.88 -7.13 17.49
N ALA A 216 -16.53 -6.22 18.41
CA ALA A 216 -16.71 -4.78 18.24
C ALA A 216 -15.36 -4.14 17.99
N ARG A 217 -15.34 -3.10 17.15
CA ARG A 217 -14.12 -2.36 16.74
C ARG A 217 -14.25 -0.89 17.13
N GLN A 218 -13.16 -0.29 17.60
CA GLN A 218 -13.03 1.17 17.65
C GLN A 218 -11.76 1.60 16.92
N THR A 219 -11.76 2.80 16.36
CA THR A 219 -10.64 3.35 15.58
C THR A 219 -10.30 4.75 16.06
N ARG A 220 -9.10 5.22 15.77
CA ARG A 220 -8.70 6.62 15.93
C ARG A 220 -7.89 7.08 14.73
N GLU A 221 -7.93 8.37 14.46
CA GLU A 221 -7.19 8.98 13.36
C GLU A 221 -5.95 9.72 13.87
N CYS A 222 -4.97 9.92 12.99
CA CYS A 222 -3.73 10.64 13.29
C CYS A 222 -3.86 12.09 12.83
N ASP A 223 -4.68 12.85 13.56
CA ASP A 223 -5.17 14.17 13.18
C ASP A 223 -5.10 15.21 14.32
N HIS A 224 -4.49 14.87 15.46
CA HIS A 224 -4.39 15.74 16.65
C HIS A 224 -2.93 15.92 17.14
N PRO A 225 -2.05 16.59 16.38
CA PRO A 225 -2.30 17.23 15.07
C PRO A 225 -2.10 16.26 13.89
N SER A 226 -2.55 16.64 12.70
CA SER A 226 -2.19 15.93 11.46
C SER A 226 -0.71 16.12 11.14
N PRO A 227 0.02 15.06 10.74
CA PRO A 227 1.42 15.19 10.38
C PRO A 227 1.61 16.07 9.15
N ALA A 228 2.54 17.02 9.21
CA ALA A 228 2.82 17.98 8.14
C ALA A 228 4.33 18.25 8.00
N HIS A 229 4.72 18.81 6.85
CA HIS A 229 6.10 19.28 6.60
C HIS A 229 7.19 18.23 6.87
N GLY A 230 6.88 16.95 6.60
CA GLY A 230 7.82 15.85 6.83
C GLY A 230 7.86 15.32 8.27
N GLY A 231 6.96 15.77 9.14
CA GLY A 231 6.80 15.21 10.49
C GLY A 231 6.37 13.75 10.49
N LEU A 232 6.64 13.08 11.62
CA LEU A 232 6.41 11.66 11.83
C LEU A 232 4.92 11.34 11.84
N PHE A 233 4.55 10.18 11.30
CA PHE A 233 3.20 9.66 11.50
C PHE A 233 3.03 9.08 12.91
N CYS A 234 1.80 9.01 13.41
CA CYS A 234 1.53 8.49 14.75
C CYS A 234 1.95 7.02 14.93
N THR A 235 2.70 6.74 15.99
CA THR A 235 3.12 5.38 16.35
C THR A 235 2.12 4.72 17.32
N GLY A 236 1.82 3.44 17.12
CA GLY A 236 0.96 2.63 17.99
C GLY A 236 -0.40 2.25 17.38
N GLU A 237 -1.32 1.75 18.21
CA GLU A 237 -2.57 1.14 17.75
C GLU A 237 -3.51 2.16 17.06
N ARG A 238 -3.85 1.94 15.79
CA ARG A 238 -4.93 2.67 15.08
C ARG A 238 -6.32 2.12 15.41
N ALA A 239 -6.40 0.83 15.72
CA ALA A 239 -7.65 0.10 15.89
C ALA A 239 -7.57 -0.81 17.11
N ARG A 240 -8.69 -0.96 17.81
CA ARG A 240 -8.87 -1.92 18.90
C ARG A 240 -10.08 -2.79 18.64
N TYR A 241 -10.00 -4.02 19.14
CA TYR A 241 -11.04 -5.02 19.00
C TYR A 241 -11.38 -5.60 20.38
N LYS A 242 -12.67 -5.87 20.62
CA LYS A 242 -13.12 -6.60 21.80
C LYS A 242 -14.16 -7.64 21.43
N THR A 243 -14.17 -8.75 22.15
CA THR A 243 -15.23 -9.75 22.04
C THR A 243 -16.50 -9.25 22.73
N CYS A 244 -17.66 -9.52 22.13
CA CYS A 244 -18.97 -9.14 22.65
C CYS A 244 -20.00 -10.23 22.36
N ASN A 245 -21.15 -10.21 23.05
CA ASN A 245 -22.26 -11.14 22.84
C ASN A 245 -21.85 -12.63 22.87
N THR A 246 -21.19 -13.03 23.96
CA THR A 246 -20.61 -14.38 24.15
C THR A 246 -21.62 -15.45 24.51
N GLN A 247 -22.89 -15.08 24.76
CA GLN A 247 -23.98 -16.02 24.99
C GLN A 247 -24.14 -16.98 23.80
N PRO A 248 -24.38 -18.28 24.02
CA PRO A 248 -24.63 -19.22 22.93
C PRO A 248 -25.79 -18.76 22.03
N CYS A 249 -25.70 -19.06 20.74
CA CYS A 249 -26.83 -18.87 19.83
C CYS A 249 -27.89 -19.98 20.03
N PRO A 250 -29.16 -19.71 19.72
CA PRO A 250 -30.20 -20.74 19.69
C PRO A 250 -29.78 -21.92 18.80
N PRO A 251 -30.08 -23.17 19.19
CA PRO A 251 -29.65 -24.38 18.47
C PRO A 251 -30.22 -24.48 17.06
N GLU A 252 -31.34 -23.80 16.79
CA GLU A 252 -32.04 -23.81 15.52
C GLU A 252 -31.44 -22.80 14.52
N MET A 253 -30.54 -21.94 14.99
CA MET A 253 -29.91 -20.92 14.18
C MET A 253 -28.72 -21.52 13.42
N ALA A 254 -28.66 -21.29 12.10
CA ALA A 254 -27.52 -21.69 11.30
C ALA A 254 -26.21 -21.09 11.85
N SER A 255 -25.11 -21.83 11.77
CA SER A 255 -23.80 -21.31 12.20
C SER A 255 -23.46 -20.01 11.46
N PHE A 256 -22.72 -19.11 12.11
CA PHE A 256 -22.34 -17.83 11.48
C PHE A 256 -21.64 -18.03 10.13
N ARG A 257 -20.77 -19.04 10.03
CA ARG A 257 -20.12 -19.39 8.76
C ARG A 257 -21.10 -19.86 7.69
N ALA A 258 -22.20 -20.54 8.07
CA ALA A 258 -23.26 -20.95 7.16
C ALA A 258 -24.09 -19.75 6.68
N GLN A 259 -24.40 -18.81 7.58
CA GLN A 259 -25.08 -17.56 7.21
C GLN A 259 -24.26 -16.76 6.19
N GLN A 260 -22.95 -16.56 6.45
CA GLN A 260 -22.04 -15.90 5.52
C GLN A 260 -21.96 -16.60 4.16
N CYS A 261 -22.05 -17.92 4.12
CA CYS A 261 -22.10 -18.66 2.85
C CYS A 261 -23.42 -18.37 2.11
N SER A 262 -24.56 -18.45 2.79
CA SER A 262 -25.88 -18.27 2.18
C SER A 262 -26.11 -16.87 1.58
N GLU A 263 -25.39 -15.84 2.04
CA GLU A 263 -25.41 -14.50 1.41
C GLU A 263 -24.99 -14.53 -0.07
N HIS A 264 -24.24 -15.55 -0.49
CA HIS A 264 -23.79 -15.73 -1.86
C HIS A 264 -24.69 -16.64 -2.70
N ASP A 265 -25.75 -17.24 -2.14
CA ASP A 265 -26.62 -18.19 -2.86
C ASP A 265 -27.34 -17.56 -4.06
N ASN A 266 -27.59 -16.25 -4.00
CA ASN A 266 -28.21 -15.49 -5.08
C ASN A 266 -27.22 -15.01 -6.16
N GLN A 267 -25.92 -15.30 -6.02
CA GLN A 267 -24.91 -14.90 -7.01
C GLN A 267 -24.81 -15.95 -8.12
N THR A 268 -24.91 -15.50 -9.37
CA THR A 268 -24.76 -16.37 -10.55
C THR A 268 -23.29 -16.49 -10.94
N ILE A 269 -22.76 -17.72 -10.98
CA ILE A 269 -21.44 -18.04 -11.55
C ILE A 269 -21.68 -18.77 -12.87
N LYS A 270 -21.17 -18.22 -13.99
CA LYS A 270 -21.36 -18.79 -15.33
C LYS A 270 -22.83 -19.06 -15.69
N GLY A 271 -23.74 -18.19 -15.23
CA GLY A 271 -25.18 -18.30 -15.49
C GLY A 271 -25.92 -19.33 -14.63
N GLN A 272 -25.26 -19.96 -13.66
CA GLN A 272 -25.89 -20.89 -12.72
C GLN A 272 -25.81 -20.34 -11.29
N THR A 273 -26.82 -20.63 -10.49
CA THR A 273 -26.84 -20.36 -9.05
C THR A 273 -26.30 -21.57 -8.29
N TYR A 274 -25.68 -21.32 -7.15
CA TYR A 274 -25.05 -22.36 -6.34
C TYR A 274 -25.45 -22.20 -4.88
N THR A 275 -25.56 -23.30 -4.15
CA THR A 275 -25.70 -23.27 -2.69
C THR A 275 -24.31 -23.31 -2.07
N TRP A 276 -23.99 -22.28 -1.30
CA TRP A 276 -22.70 -22.15 -0.62
C TRP A 276 -22.75 -22.82 0.75
N LEU A 277 -21.74 -23.63 1.03
CA LEU A 277 -21.63 -24.37 2.28
C LEU A 277 -20.36 -23.98 3.04
N PRO A 278 -20.41 -23.96 4.37
CA PRO A 278 -19.23 -23.81 5.19
C PRO A 278 -18.14 -24.81 4.82
N TYR A 279 -16.99 -24.31 4.41
CA TYR A 279 -15.80 -25.13 4.25
C TYR A 279 -15.05 -25.23 5.57
N PHE A 280 -14.77 -26.43 6.04
CA PHE A 280 -13.89 -26.69 7.16
C PHE A 280 -12.72 -27.53 6.65
N ASP A 281 -11.48 -27.10 6.89
CA ASP A 281 -10.29 -27.91 6.58
C ASP A 281 -10.40 -29.25 7.31
N LYS A 282 -10.21 -30.35 6.58
CA LYS A 282 -10.32 -31.73 7.11
C LYS A 282 -9.24 -32.09 8.16
N ILE A 283 -8.47 -31.14 8.68
CA ILE A 283 -7.30 -31.41 9.54
C ILE A 283 -7.66 -31.47 11.03
N LYS A 284 -8.89 -31.19 11.47
CA LYS A 284 -9.25 -31.25 12.91
C LYS A 284 -10.55 -31.97 13.25
N LEU A 285 -10.88 -33.05 12.55
CA LEU A 285 -11.97 -33.94 12.94
C LEU A 285 -11.56 -35.42 12.85
N TYR A 286 -10.48 -35.79 13.54
CA TYR A 286 -10.30 -37.16 14.02
C TYR A 286 -9.63 -37.13 15.39
N PRO A 287 -10.31 -37.52 16.49
CA PRO A 287 -9.62 -38.18 17.58
C PRO A 287 -8.93 -39.41 17.00
N LYS A 288 -7.63 -39.59 17.26
CA LYS A 288 -6.92 -40.82 16.94
C LYS A 288 -7.54 -41.97 17.74
N SER A 289 -8.51 -42.69 17.18
CA SER A 289 -8.84 -44.05 17.60
C SER A 289 -9.73 -44.76 16.60
N ALA A 290 -9.37 -46.02 16.34
CA ALA A 290 -10.05 -47.06 15.59
C ALA A 290 -9.77 -47.13 14.08
N LYS A 291 -8.93 -48.14 13.76
CA LYS A 291 -8.78 -48.76 12.45
C LYS A 291 -10.15 -49.20 11.91
N SER A 292 -10.40 -48.99 10.63
CA SER A 292 -11.05 -50.01 9.80
C SER A 292 -10.75 -49.73 8.33
N ASP A 293 -10.25 -50.76 7.67
CA ASP A 293 -9.96 -50.83 6.25
C ASP A 293 -11.12 -50.36 5.38
N LYS A 294 -10.80 -49.57 4.34
CA LYS A 294 -11.40 -49.68 3.01
C LYS A 294 -10.64 -48.80 2.02
N VAL A 295 -10.12 -49.48 0.99
CA VAL A 295 -9.59 -48.94 -0.25
C VAL A 295 -10.78 -48.50 -1.12
N GLU A 296 -10.65 -47.38 -1.84
CA GLU A 296 -10.96 -47.31 -3.29
C GLU A 296 -10.65 -45.93 -3.89
N VAL A 297 -9.83 -46.00 -4.94
CA VAL A 297 -9.43 -45.10 -6.06
C VAL A 297 -9.52 -43.58 -5.87
#